data_AF-A0A1C5ATJ7-F1
#
_entry.id   AF-A0A1C5ATJ7-F1
#
_cell.length_a   1.000
_cell.length_b   1.000
_cell.length_c   1.000
_cell.angle_alpha   90.00
_cell.angle_beta   90.00
_cell.angle_gamma   90.00
#
_symmetry.space_group_name_H-M   'P 1'
#
loop_
_entity.id
_entity.type
_entity.pdbx_description
1 polymer ?
#
loop_
_entity_poly.entity_id
_entity_poly.type
_entity_poly.pdbx_seq_one_letter_code
_entity_poly.pdbx_strand_id
1 'polypeptide(L)'
;MEDRARELARDMEVVNRALESSRIHLVALARAADALELRGPINSPLLTLVEHAEETAARVTRNLRALSPTHSPTAGVGEQGRS
;
A
#
# COMPACT_ATOMS: atom_id res chain seq x y z
N MET A 1 11.53 -18.63 4.25
CA MET A 1 11.28 -17.22 4.68
C MET A 1 10.57 -16.43 3.60
N GLU A 2 10.90 -16.62 2.32
CA GLU A 2 10.30 -15.91 1.19
C GLU A 2 8.77 -16.09 1.05
N ASP A 3 8.23 -17.27 1.36
CA ASP A 3 6.78 -17.50 1.29
C ASP A 3 6.01 -16.74 2.35
N ARG A 4 6.55 -16.62 3.57
CA ARG A 4 5.95 -15.82 4.65
C ARG A 4 5.98 -14.33 4.34
N ALA A 5 7.07 -13.83 3.75
CA ALA A 5 7.15 -12.43 3.33
C ALA A 5 6.17 -12.11 2.20
N ARG A 6 5.93 -13.06 1.28
CA ARG A 6 4.94 -12.92 0.21
C ARG A 6 3.51 -12.95 0.72
N GLU A 7 3.20 -13.85 1.65
CA GLU A 7 1.89 -13.90 2.31
C GLU A 7 1.61 -12.59 3.06
N LEU A 8 2.56 -12.13 3.87
CA LEU A 8 2.44 -10.88 4.60
C LEU A 8 2.32 -9.66 3.68
N ALA A 9 2.96 -9.67 2.50
CA ALA A 9 2.79 -8.61 1.51
C ALA A 9 1.34 -8.55 0.99
N ARG A 10 0.71 -9.70 0.75
CA ARG A 10 -0.71 -9.78 0.33
C ARG A 10 -1.65 -9.29 1.42
N ASP A 11 -1.41 -9.69 2.66
CA ASP A 11 -2.20 -9.18 3.80
C ASP A 11 -2.07 -7.66 3.91
N MET A 12 -0.87 -7.12 3.71
CA MET A 12 -0.64 -5.68 3.72
C MET A 12 -1.32 -4.95 2.55
N GLU A 13 -1.49 -5.59 1.39
CA GLU A 13 -2.30 -5.04 0.30
C GLU A 13 -3.79 -4.94 0.67
N VAL A 14 -4.31 -5.90 1.44
CA VAL A 14 -5.68 -5.80 1.99
C VAL A 14 -5.79 -4.63 2.95
N VAL A 15 -4.81 -4.45 3.85
CA VAL A 15 -4.76 -3.31 4.76
C VAL A 15 -4.70 -1.98 4.01
N ASN A 16 -3.83 -1.86 2.99
CA ASN A 16 -3.75 -0.65 2.17
C ASN A 16 -5.09 -0.29 1.53
N ARG A 17 -5.82 -1.27 0.97
CA ARG A 17 -7.16 -1.05 0.39
C ARG A 17 -8.19 -0.59 1.42
N ALA A 18 -8.13 -1.16 2.63
CA ALA A 18 -9.04 -0.75 3.71
C ALA A 18 -8.78 0.69 4.18
N LEU A 19 -7.50 1.08 4.25
CA LEU A 19 -7.10 2.45 4.58
C LEU A 19 -7.54 3.45 3.50
N GLU A 20 -7.33 3.12 2.22
CA GLU A 20 -7.78 3.94 1.09
C GLU A 20 -9.29 4.18 1.11
N SER A 21 -10.08 3.13 1.36
CA SER A 21 -11.53 3.24 1.52
C SER A 21 -11.91 4.14 2.71
N SER A 22 -11.22 3.95 3.85
CA SER A 22 -11.44 4.77 5.05
C SER A 22 -11.14 6.25 4.80
N ARG A 23 -10.07 6.56 4.04
CA ARG A 23 -9.71 7.92 3.66
C ARG A 23 -10.81 8.59 2.85
N ILE A 24 -11.37 7.89 1.85
CA ILE A 24 -12.47 8.40 1.02
C ILE A 24 -13.68 8.77 1.89
N HIS A 25 -14.06 7.89 2.82
CA HIS A 25 -15.18 8.14 3.73
C HIS A 25 -14.91 9.31 4.69
N LEU A 26 -13.70 9.42 5.24
CA LEU A 26 -13.33 10.51 6.13
C LEU A 26 -13.30 11.87 5.42
N VAL A 27 -12.82 11.92 4.17
CA VAL A 27 -12.89 13.14 3.34
C VAL A 27 -14.33 13.55 3.09
N ALA A 28 -15.21 12.59 2.77
CA ALA A 28 -16.63 12.88 2.56
C ALA A 28 -17.29 13.40 3.84
N LEU A 29 -16.96 12.80 5.00
CA LEU A 29 -17.48 13.22 6.30
C LEU A 29 -16.98 14.62 6.68
N ALA A 30 -15.69 14.92 6.49
CA ALA A 30 -15.12 16.24 6.75
C ALA A 30 -15.82 17.32 5.90
N ARG A 31 -16.03 17.06 4.61
CA ARG A 31 -16.77 17.97 3.72
C ARG A 31 -18.22 18.17 4.15
N ALA A 32 -18.90 17.11 4.62
CA ALA A 32 -20.26 17.21 5.13
C ALA A 32 -20.32 18.04 6.42
N ALA A 33 -19.34 17.87 7.32
CA ALA A 33 -19.22 18.67 8.53
C ALA A 33 -18.98 20.15 8.20
N ASP A 34 -18.05 20.46 7.29
CA ASP A 34 -17.78 21.83 6.83
C ASP A 34 -19.05 22.48 6.24
N ALA A 35 -19.81 21.74 5.43
CA ALA A 35 -21.06 22.21 4.82
C ALA A 35 -22.17 22.48 5.84
N LEU A 36 -22.25 21.65 6.89
CA LEU A 36 -23.24 21.80 7.97
C LEU A 36 -22.89 22.95 8.91
N GLU A 37 -21.62 23.15 9.22
CA GLU A 37 -21.18 24.17 10.18
C GLU A 37 -20.96 25.55 9.55
N LEU A 38 -20.98 25.68 8.21
CA LEU A 38 -20.55 26.89 7.47
C LEU A 38 -19.14 27.36 7.91
N ARG A 39 -18.37 26.47 8.53
CA ARG A 39 -17.02 26.73 9.02
C ARG A 39 -16.03 26.32 7.94
N GLY A 40 -14.94 27.09 7.83
CA GLY A 40 -13.84 26.75 6.93
C GLY A 40 -13.25 25.38 7.26
N PRO A 41 -12.48 24.79 6.31
CA PRO A 41 -12.05 23.41 6.39
C PRO A 41 -11.38 23.07 7.72
N ILE A 42 -12.00 22.18 8.48
CA ILE A 42 -11.46 21.73 9.76
C ILE A 42 -10.38 20.69 9.47
N ASN A 43 -9.18 20.96 9.97
CA ASN A 43 -8.07 20.00 9.93
C ASN A 43 -8.52 18.71 10.65
N SER A 44 -8.68 17.60 9.93
CA SER A 44 -9.27 16.35 10.45
C SER A 44 -8.16 15.42 10.96
N PRO A 45 -7.95 15.29 12.29
CA PRO A 45 -6.85 14.50 12.83
C PRO A 45 -6.97 13.01 12.44
N LEU A 46 -8.20 12.51 12.28
CA LEU A 46 -8.45 11.14 11.81
C LEU A 46 -8.02 10.96 10.36
N LEU A 47 -8.26 11.95 9.49
CA LEU A 47 -7.80 11.89 8.10
C LEU A 47 -6.27 11.84 8.05
N THR A 48 -5.60 12.71 8.80
CA THR A 48 -4.14 12.72 8.90
C THR A 48 -3.57 11.39 9.41
N LEU A 49 -4.20 10.76 10.41
CA LEU A 49 -3.78 9.45 10.91
C LEU A 49 -3.93 8.35 9.85
N VAL A 50 -5.01 8.37 9.07
CA VAL A 50 -5.22 7.40 7.99
C VAL A 50 -4.22 7.59 6.86
N GLU A 51 -3.93 8.84 6.45
CA GLU A 51 -2.90 9.14 5.46
C GLU A 51 -1.52 8.62 5.89
N HIS A 52 -1.15 8.83 7.16
CA HIS A 52 0.11 8.32 7.69
C HIS A 52 0.16 6.78 7.74
N ALA A 53 -0.97 6.14 8.07
CA ALA A 53 -1.10 4.70 8.05
C ALA A 53 -0.95 4.13 6.63
N GLU A 54 -1.52 4.78 5.61
CA GLU A 54 -1.36 4.41 4.19
C GLU A 54 0.10 4.47 3.76
N GLU A 55 0.79 5.58 4.04
CA GLU A 55 2.21 5.71 3.69
C GLU A 55 3.07 4.63 4.33
N THR A 56 2.80 4.34 5.60
CA THR A 56 3.53 3.32 6.36
C THR A 56 3.25 1.92 5.83
N ALA A 57 1.99 1.57 5.58
CA ALA A 57 1.60 0.27 5.05
C ALA A 57 2.16 0.06 3.63
N ALA A 58 2.13 1.09 2.77
CA ALA A 58 2.75 1.02 1.45
C ALA A 58 4.28 0.82 1.51
N ARG A 59 4.96 1.45 2.48
CA ARG A 59 6.39 1.24 2.72
C ARG A 59 6.67 -0.20 3.17
N VAL A 60 5.87 -0.74 4.08
CA VAL A 60 5.99 -2.14 4.54
C VAL A 60 5.77 -3.11 3.37
N THR A 61 4.72 -2.94 2.57
CA THR A 61 4.46 -3.79 1.39
C THR A 61 5.64 -3.78 0.41
N ARG A 62 6.22 -2.61 0.12
CA ARG A 62 7.41 -2.51 -0.75
C ARG A 62 8.60 -3.29 -0.18
N ASN A 63 8.88 -3.15 1.11
CA ASN A 63 9.98 -3.88 1.76
C ASN A 63 9.75 -5.39 1.72
N LEU A 64 8.53 -5.85 2.00
CA LEU A 64 8.19 -7.28 1.95
C LEU A 64 8.35 -7.87 0.55
N ARG A 65 7.96 -7.12 -0.49
CA ARG A 65 8.18 -7.53 -1.89
C ARG A 65 9.67 -7.60 -2.25
N ALA A 66 10.46 -6.64 -1.78
CA ALA A 66 11.91 -6.63 -2.00
C ALA A 66 12.64 -7.80 -1.31
N LEU A 67 12.09 -8.32 -0.21
CA LEU A 67 12.59 -9.50 0.51
C LEU A 67 12.19 -10.84 -0.14
N SER A 68 11.23 -10.82 -1.06
CA SER A 68 10.82 -11.99 -1.85
C SER A 68 11.07 -11.75 -3.35
N PRO A 69 12.33 -11.49 -3.78
CA PRO A 69 12.62 -11.35 -5.20
C PRO A 69 12.38 -12.71 -5.85
N THR A 70 11.30 -12.80 -6.62
CA THR A 70 11.07 -13.95 -7.51
C THR A 70 12.34 -14.15 -8.34
N HIS A 71 12.91 -15.35 -8.31
CA HIS A 71 13.97 -15.77 -9.21
C HIS A 71 13.70 -15.23 -10.62
N SER A 72 14.54 -14.31 -11.10
CA SER A 72 14.69 -14.13 -12.54
C SER A 72 15.25 -15.46 -13.05
N PRO A 73 14.62 -16.13 -14.03
CA PRO A 73 15.28 -17.23 -14.70
C PRO A 73 16.48 -16.61 -15.41
N THR A 74 17.66 -16.76 -14.84
CA THR A 74 18.90 -16.52 -15.56
C THR A 74 18.83 -17.39 -16.79
N ALA A 75 18.68 -16.71 -17.94
CA ALA A 75 18.73 -17.27 -19.25
C ALA A 75 19.89 -18.28 -19.30
N GLY A 76 19.54 -19.55 -19.45
CA GLY A 76 20.48 -20.56 -19.93
C GLY A 76 20.89 -20.12 -21.33
N VAL A 77 22.01 -19.40 -21.39
CA VAL A 77 22.73 -19.09 -22.62
C VAL A 77 22.98 -20.42 -23.31
N GLY A 78 22.41 -20.57 -24.50
CA GLY A 78 22.49 -21.79 -25.28
C GLY A 78 23.94 -22.19 -25.56
N GLU A 79 24.34 -23.32 -25.00
CA GLU A 79 25.33 -24.19 -25.64
C GLU A 79 24.67 -24.75 -26.92
N GLN A 80 24.77 -24.00 -28.02
CA GLN A 80 24.58 -24.53 -29.36
C GLN A 80 25.82 -24.20 -30.19
N GLY A 81 26.54 -25.27 -30.54
CA GLY A 81 27.19 -25.42 -31.85
C GLY A 81 28.46 -24.61 -32.10
N ARG A 82 29.61 -25.24 -31.86
CA ARG A 82 30.81 -25.11 -32.70
C ARG A 82 31.33 -26.55 -32.87
N SER A 83 31.01 -27.23 -33.98
CA SER A 83 31.73 -27.18 -35.28
C SER A 83 33.23 -27.27 -35.09
#